data_AF-A0A0L7KXX2-F1
#
_entry.id   AF-A0A0L7KXX2-F1
#
_cell.length_a   1.000
_cell.length_b   1.000
_cell.length_c   1.000
_cell.angle_alpha   90.00
_cell.angle_beta   90.00
_cell.angle_gamma   90.00
#
_symmetry.space_group_name_H-M   'P 1'
#
loop_
_entity.id
_entity.type
_entity.pdbx_description
1 polymer ?
#
loop_
_entity_poly.entity_id
_entity_poly.type
_entity_poly.pdbx_seq_one_letter_code
_entity_poly.pdbx_strand_id
1 'polypeptide(L)'
;MSEVLRDFPELTVEIDGATESIMKRTALVANTSNMPVAAREASIYTGITLSEYFRDMGYNVSMMADSTSRWAEALREISGRLAEMPADSGYPAYLGAQEEDLSEIVQLVGKASLAETDKITLEVAKLLKDDFLQQNSYSAYDRFCPFYKTVGMLKNIISFYDMSRHAVESTAQSDNKVTWNLIRDAMGNGYLPDQL
;
A
#
# COMPACT_ATOMS: atom_id res chain seq x y z
N MET A 1 -3.05 -12.67 -15.88
CA MET A 1 -4.23 -12.28 -16.69
C MET A 1 -5.32 -13.36 -16.71
N SER A 2 -4.99 -14.64 -16.92
CA SER A 2 -5.96 -15.75 -16.88
C SER A 2 -6.66 -15.90 -15.52
N GLU A 3 -5.94 -15.69 -14.42
CA GLU A 3 -6.49 -15.72 -13.06
C GLU A 3 -7.58 -14.66 -12.86
N VAL A 4 -7.33 -13.42 -13.28
CA VAL A 4 -8.34 -12.33 -13.23
C VAL A 4 -9.62 -12.72 -13.96
N LEU A 5 -9.52 -13.31 -15.16
CA LEU A 5 -10.69 -13.74 -15.93
C LEU A 5 -11.47 -14.89 -15.27
N ARG A 6 -10.80 -15.68 -14.42
CA ARG A 6 -11.42 -16.77 -13.66
C ARG A 6 -12.05 -16.27 -12.36
N ASP A 7 -11.33 -15.42 -11.64
CA ASP A 7 -11.69 -15.04 -10.27
C ASP A 7 -12.70 -13.90 -10.24
N PHE A 8 -12.63 -12.95 -11.19
CA PHE A 8 -13.52 -11.77 -11.19
C PHE A 8 -15.00 -12.09 -11.36
N PRO A 9 -15.40 -13.10 -12.16
CA PRO A 9 -16.78 -13.58 -12.19
C PRO A 9 -17.27 -14.15 -10.85
N GLU A 10 -16.39 -14.78 -10.06
CA GLU A 10 -16.74 -15.38 -8.77
C GLU A 10 -16.86 -14.34 -7.64
N LEU A 11 -16.15 -13.21 -7.76
CA LEU A 11 -16.22 -12.11 -6.80
C LEU A 11 -17.51 -11.30 -6.99
N THR A 12 -18.26 -11.14 -5.90
CA THR A 12 -19.53 -10.40 -5.87
C THR A 12 -19.50 -9.25 -4.89
N VAL A 13 -20.29 -8.22 -5.18
CA VAL A 13 -20.51 -7.04 -4.32
C VAL A 13 -22.00 -6.79 -4.20
N GLU A 14 -22.43 -6.32 -3.03
CA GLU A 14 -23.81 -5.92 -2.79
C GLU A 14 -23.96 -4.41 -3.04
N ILE A 15 -24.86 -4.03 -3.94
CA ILE A 15 -25.14 -2.64 -4.31
C ILE A 15 -26.66 -2.49 -4.36
N ASP A 16 -27.20 -1.54 -3.60
CA ASP A 16 -28.65 -1.25 -3.56
C ASP A 16 -29.53 -2.49 -3.31
N GLY A 17 -29.02 -3.45 -2.54
CA GLY A 17 -29.70 -4.71 -2.20
C GLY A 17 -29.63 -5.80 -3.30
N ALA A 18 -28.91 -5.55 -4.39
CA ALA A 18 -28.65 -6.54 -5.44
C ALA A 18 -27.19 -7.02 -5.38
N THR A 19 -27.00 -8.33 -5.46
CA THR A 19 -25.67 -8.94 -5.57
C THR A 19 -25.24 -8.96 -7.03
N GLU A 20 -24.17 -8.23 -7.37
CA GLU A 20 -23.60 -8.21 -8.71
C GLU A 20 -22.14 -8.67 -8.72
N SER A 21 -21.72 -9.31 -9.83
CA SER A 21 -20.33 -9.70 -10.04
C SER A 21 -19.46 -8.50 -10.41
N ILE A 22 -18.24 -8.45 -9.89
CA ILE A 22 -17.25 -7.40 -10.19
C ILE A 22 -16.91 -7.35 -11.69
N MET A 23 -16.98 -8.50 -12.39
CA MET A 23 -16.71 -8.56 -13.82
C MET A 23 -17.67 -7.67 -14.65
N LYS A 24 -18.92 -7.49 -14.21
CA LYS A 24 -19.88 -6.62 -14.92
C LYS A 24 -19.54 -5.13 -14.82
N ARG A 25 -18.67 -4.76 -13.88
CA ARG A 25 -18.29 -3.37 -13.58
C ARG A 25 -16.82 -3.08 -13.93
N THR A 26 -16.14 -4.04 -14.54
CA THR A 26 -14.72 -3.93 -14.90
C THR A 26 -14.56 -4.04 -16.40
N ALA A 27 -13.90 -3.04 -17.01
CA ALA A 27 -13.39 -3.14 -18.37
C ALA A 27 -11.92 -3.58 -18.32
N LEU A 28 -11.57 -4.63 -19.06
CA LEU A 28 -10.20 -5.15 -19.10
C LEU A 28 -9.60 -5.00 -20.50
N VAL A 29 -8.46 -4.32 -20.57
CA VAL A 29 -7.61 -4.26 -21.77
C VAL A 29 -6.38 -5.11 -21.51
N ALA A 30 -6.26 -6.24 -22.20
CA ALA A 30 -5.17 -7.19 -21.98
C ALA A 30 -4.14 -7.12 -23.11
N ASN A 31 -2.91 -6.78 -22.77
CA ASN A 31 -1.76 -6.94 -23.67
C ASN A 31 -0.67 -7.78 -22.97
N THR A 32 -0.57 -9.05 -23.35
CA THR A 32 0.40 -9.98 -22.76
C THR A 32 1.82 -9.72 -23.26
N SER A 33 2.83 -10.24 -22.56
CA SER A 33 4.24 -9.98 -22.86
C SER A 33 4.68 -10.43 -24.27
N ASN A 34 4.03 -11.45 -24.81
CA ASN A 34 4.25 -11.97 -26.16
C ASN A 34 3.48 -11.21 -27.27
N MET A 35 2.67 -10.21 -26.94
CA MET A 35 1.98 -9.34 -27.90
C MET A 35 2.87 -8.18 -28.38
N PRO A 36 2.55 -7.55 -29.51
CA PRO A 36 3.37 -6.48 -30.10
C PRO A 36 3.67 -5.33 -29.13
N VAL A 37 4.88 -4.80 -29.23
CA VAL A 37 5.37 -3.71 -28.37
C VAL A 37 4.52 -2.44 -28.55
N ALA A 38 4.14 -2.12 -29.78
CA ALA A 38 3.22 -1.00 -30.06
C ALA A 38 1.83 -1.18 -29.43
N ALA A 39 1.36 -2.42 -29.30
CA ALA A 39 0.08 -2.70 -28.64
C ALA A 39 0.13 -2.44 -27.12
N ARG A 40 1.32 -2.46 -26.49
CA ARG A 40 1.48 -2.08 -25.07
C ARG A 40 1.15 -0.60 -24.87
N GLU A 41 1.71 0.27 -25.69
CA GLU A 41 1.41 1.70 -25.63
C GLU A 41 -0.07 1.98 -25.94
N ALA A 42 -0.58 1.38 -27.02
CA ALA A 42 -1.99 1.50 -27.39
C ALA A 42 -2.94 1.00 -26.29
N SER A 43 -2.56 -0.03 -25.52
CA SER A 43 -3.38 -0.57 -24.44
C SER A 43 -3.58 0.44 -23.30
N ILE A 44 -2.54 1.22 -22.97
CA ILE A 44 -2.62 2.28 -21.95
C ILE A 44 -3.54 3.40 -22.44
N TYR A 45 -3.34 3.88 -23.67
CA TYR A 45 -4.20 4.92 -24.24
C TYR A 45 -5.66 4.47 -24.40
N THR A 46 -5.90 3.21 -24.73
CA THR A 46 -7.24 2.64 -24.78
C THR A 46 -7.87 2.60 -23.39
N GLY A 47 -7.11 2.18 -22.38
CA GLY A 47 -7.57 2.13 -20.99
C GLY A 47 -7.93 3.50 -20.43
N ILE A 48 -7.11 4.53 -20.68
CA ILE A 48 -7.42 5.89 -20.22
C ILE A 48 -8.64 6.45 -20.95
N THR A 49 -8.74 6.25 -22.28
CA THR A 49 -9.89 6.72 -23.06
C THR A 49 -11.20 6.08 -22.57
N LEU A 50 -11.20 4.79 -22.25
CA LEU A 50 -12.35 4.12 -21.64
C LEU A 50 -12.68 4.71 -20.26
N SER A 51 -11.66 5.00 -19.46
CA SER A 51 -11.83 5.57 -18.13
C SER A 51 -12.43 6.98 -18.19
N GLU A 52 -11.96 7.80 -19.12
CA GLU A 52 -12.50 9.14 -19.38
C GLU A 52 -13.93 9.07 -19.90
N TYR A 53 -14.24 8.13 -20.80
CA TYR A 53 -15.60 7.92 -21.28
C TYR A 53 -16.59 7.64 -20.15
N PHE A 54 -16.24 6.76 -19.21
CA PHE A 54 -17.09 6.49 -18.04
C PHE A 54 -17.11 7.66 -17.04
N ARG A 55 -16.00 8.40 -16.90
CA ARG A 55 -15.95 9.63 -16.09
C ARG A 55 -16.91 10.70 -16.64
N ASP A 56 -16.93 10.88 -17.96
CA ASP A 56 -17.76 11.89 -18.63
C ASP A 56 -19.26 11.57 -18.54
N MET A 57 -19.61 10.30 -18.31
CA MET A 57 -20.98 9.88 -17.93
C MET A 57 -21.35 10.22 -16.48
N GLY A 58 -20.42 10.77 -15.69
CA GLY A 58 -20.63 11.11 -14.29
C GLY A 58 -20.28 9.98 -13.31
N TYR A 59 -19.62 8.91 -13.74
CA TYR A 59 -19.18 7.85 -12.84
C TYR A 59 -17.83 8.16 -12.20
N ASN A 60 -17.62 7.66 -10.98
CA ASN A 60 -16.30 7.61 -10.36
C ASN A 60 -15.58 6.36 -10.87
N VAL A 61 -14.47 6.55 -11.57
CA VAL A 61 -13.73 5.48 -12.26
C VAL A 61 -12.30 5.45 -11.74
N SER A 62 -11.75 4.24 -11.59
CA SER A 62 -10.35 4.01 -11.28
C SER A 62 -9.71 3.21 -12.41
N MET A 63 -8.56 3.66 -12.90
CA MET A 63 -7.74 2.95 -13.89
C MET A 63 -6.52 2.34 -13.19
N MET A 64 -6.33 1.03 -13.37
CA MET A 64 -5.12 0.33 -12.93
C MET A 64 -4.30 -0.08 -14.14
N ALA A 65 -3.02 0.24 -14.15
CA ALA A 65 -2.08 -0.11 -15.22
C ALA A 65 -0.97 -1.02 -14.69
N ASP A 66 -1.05 -2.31 -15.03
CA ASP A 66 -0.04 -3.32 -14.66
C ASP A 66 0.70 -3.83 -15.93
N SER A 67 1.91 -3.37 -16.24
CA SER A 67 2.74 -2.40 -15.50
C SER A 67 3.20 -1.24 -16.38
N THR A 68 3.34 -0.07 -15.77
CA THR A 68 3.85 1.14 -16.41
C THR A 68 5.33 1.03 -16.77
N SER A 69 6.12 0.24 -16.04
CA SER A 69 7.52 -0.04 -16.40
C SER A 69 7.64 -0.80 -17.72
N ARG A 70 6.73 -1.75 -18.00
CA ARG A 70 6.70 -2.45 -19.29
C ARG A 70 6.27 -1.55 -20.44
N TRP A 71 5.46 -0.54 -20.16
CA TRP A 71 5.13 0.51 -21.12
C TRP A 71 6.34 1.42 -21.40
N ALA A 72 7.06 1.86 -20.36
CA ALA A 72 8.29 2.64 -20.53
C ALA A 72 9.35 1.89 -21.35
N GLU A 73 9.55 0.59 -21.11
CA GLU A 73 10.46 -0.24 -21.90
C GLU A 73 10.01 -0.38 -23.35
N ALA A 74 8.69 -0.45 -23.60
CA ALA A 74 8.14 -0.48 -24.94
C ALA A 74 8.44 0.82 -25.68
N LEU A 75 8.28 1.98 -25.01
CA LEU A 75 8.64 3.29 -25.56
C LEU A 75 10.13 3.37 -25.88
N ARG A 76 11.00 2.86 -25.00
CA ARG A 76 12.43 2.77 -25.26
C ARG A 76 12.74 1.94 -26.50
N GLU A 77 12.11 0.77 -26.66
CA GLU A 77 12.34 -0.08 -27.84
C GLU A 77 11.84 0.59 -29.13
N ILE A 78 10.67 1.24 -29.10
CA ILE A 78 10.12 1.97 -30.25
C ILE A 78 11.02 3.16 -30.62
N SER A 79 11.40 3.97 -29.64
CA SER A 79 12.31 5.12 -29.80
C SER A 79 13.66 4.70 -30.38
N GLY A 80 14.22 3.58 -29.89
CA GLY A 80 15.45 3.00 -30.43
C GLY A 80 15.31 2.55 -31.90
N ARG A 81 14.16 1.98 -32.29
CA ARG A 81 13.88 1.62 -33.69
C ARG A 81 13.68 2.83 -34.59
N LEU A 82 13.15 3.92 -34.04
CA LEU A 82 12.98 5.21 -34.73
C LEU A 82 14.28 6.02 -34.81
N ALA A 83 15.37 5.53 -34.20
CA ALA A 83 16.66 6.21 -34.12
C ALA A 83 16.56 7.62 -33.50
N GLU A 84 15.65 7.79 -32.54
CA GLU A 84 15.57 9.01 -31.74
C GLU A 84 16.77 9.09 -30.80
N MET A 85 17.18 10.30 -30.42
CA MET A 85 18.25 10.47 -29.45
C MET A 85 17.75 10.02 -28.06
N PRO A 86 18.40 9.03 -27.43
CA PRO A 86 18.03 8.60 -26.09
C PRO A 86 18.41 9.66 -25.06
N ALA A 87 17.60 9.76 -24.01
CA ALA A 87 17.90 10.48 -22.78
C ALA A 87 18.42 9.49 -21.71
N ASP A 88 18.11 9.73 -20.44
CA ASP A 88 18.59 8.92 -19.32
C ASP A 88 18.14 7.45 -19.43
N SER A 89 19.03 6.53 -19.04
CA SER A 89 18.80 5.08 -19.04
C SER A 89 18.30 4.47 -20.37
N GLY A 90 18.52 5.20 -21.49
CA GLY A 90 18.11 4.81 -22.84
C GLY A 90 16.65 5.12 -23.17
N TYR A 91 15.90 5.78 -22.29
CA TYR A 91 14.51 6.15 -22.55
C TYR A 91 14.40 7.38 -23.48
N PRO A 92 13.26 7.56 -24.18
CA PRO A 92 13.04 8.75 -24.98
C PRO A 92 13.00 10.02 -24.12
N ALA A 93 13.40 11.16 -24.68
CA ALA A 93 13.44 12.46 -23.99
C ALA A 93 12.06 12.96 -23.49
N TYR A 94 10.96 12.41 -24.01
CA TYR A 94 9.61 12.76 -23.57
C TYR A 94 9.12 11.92 -22.37
N LEU A 95 9.83 10.86 -21.99
CA LEU A 95 9.52 10.13 -20.76
C LEU A 95 10.18 10.89 -19.60
N GLY A 96 9.37 11.53 -18.76
CA GLY A 96 9.87 12.21 -17.56
C GLY A 96 10.55 11.19 -16.63
N ALA A 97 11.88 11.14 -16.66
CA ALA A 97 12.67 10.32 -15.75
C ALA A 97 12.71 11.01 -14.38
N GLN A 98 11.75 10.68 -13.52
CA GLN A 98 11.93 10.85 -12.07
C GLN A 98 12.29 9.47 -11.52
N GLU A 99 13.58 9.18 -11.44
CA GLU A 99 14.07 8.05 -10.65
C GLU A 99 13.90 8.42 -9.16
N GLU A 100 13.01 7.70 -8.46
CA GLU A 100 12.89 7.74 -7.01
C GLU A 100 14.01 6.89 -6.40
N ASP A 101 15.16 7.52 -6.15
CA ASP A 101 16.13 7.01 -5.18
C ASP A 101 15.68 7.46 -3.79
N LEU A 102 15.03 6.57 -3.02
CA LEU A 102 14.73 6.84 -1.62
C LEU A 102 14.87 5.62 -0.69
N SER A 103 15.94 5.73 0.10
CA SER A 103 16.01 5.47 1.55
C SER A 103 16.28 4.04 2.02
N GLU A 104 17.53 3.84 2.44
CA GLU A 104 17.85 2.89 3.52
C GLU A 104 18.54 3.67 4.65
N ILE A 105 17.79 4.03 5.70
CA ILE A 105 18.38 4.48 6.96
C ILE A 105 17.69 3.76 8.12
N VAL A 106 18.53 3.38 9.08
CA VAL A 106 18.25 2.78 10.40
C VAL A 106 18.33 1.25 10.47
N GLN A 107 19.56 0.72 10.42
CA GLN A 107 19.88 -0.63 10.94
C GLN A 107 21.00 -0.64 12.00
N LEU A 108 21.31 0.48 12.66
CA LEU A 108 22.55 0.61 13.44
C LEU A 108 22.42 1.09 14.90
N VAL A 109 21.29 0.84 15.57
CA VAL A 109 21.20 1.14 17.01
C VAL A 109 20.72 -0.08 17.81
N GLY A 110 21.62 -0.62 18.62
CA GLY A 110 21.29 -1.67 19.59
C GLY A 110 20.28 -1.15 20.62
N LYS A 111 19.13 -1.83 20.74
CA LYS A 111 17.97 -1.40 21.55
C LYS A 111 18.23 -1.22 23.05
N ALA A 112 19.37 -1.70 23.57
CA ALA A 112 19.69 -1.70 25.00
C ALA A 112 20.12 -0.33 25.54
N SER A 113 20.70 0.55 24.71
CA SER A 113 21.28 1.83 25.14
C SER A 113 20.36 3.04 24.98
N LEU A 114 19.13 2.82 24.53
CA LEU A 114 18.16 3.88 24.23
C LEU A 114 17.47 4.41 25.48
N ALA A 115 17.03 5.67 25.43
CA ALA A 115 16.16 6.23 26.46
C ALA A 115 14.82 5.49 26.50
N GLU A 116 14.14 5.47 27.64
CA GLU A 116 12.85 4.77 27.78
C GLU A 116 11.78 5.33 26.82
N THR A 117 11.80 6.63 26.54
CA THR A 117 10.95 7.29 25.54
C THR A 117 11.23 6.82 24.11
N ASP A 118 12.49 6.58 23.79
CA ASP A 118 12.90 6.10 22.47
C ASP A 118 12.53 4.62 22.28
N LYS A 119 12.60 3.83 23.36
CA LYS A 119 12.11 2.44 23.36
C LYS A 119 10.60 2.37 23.09
N ILE A 120 9.80 3.25 23.71
CA ILE A 120 8.36 3.36 23.41
C ILE A 120 8.14 3.71 21.94
N THR A 121 8.89 4.68 21.42
CA THR A 121 8.77 5.12 20.02
C THR A 121 9.09 3.98 19.05
N LEU A 122 10.15 3.21 19.31
CA LEU A 122 10.50 2.04 18.49
C LEU A 122 9.46 0.92 18.57
N GLU A 123 8.85 0.70 19.73
CA GLU A 123 7.78 -0.30 19.82
C GLU A 123 6.52 0.17 19.09
N VAL A 124 6.10 1.42 19.25
CA VAL A 124 4.96 1.96 18.51
C VAL A 124 5.21 1.94 17.00
N ALA A 125 6.45 2.21 16.56
CA ALA A 125 6.83 2.02 15.16
C ALA A 125 6.70 0.56 14.70
N LYS A 126 7.03 -0.40 15.57
CA LYS A 126 6.83 -1.83 15.30
C LYS A 126 5.33 -2.18 15.24
N LEU A 127 4.51 -1.70 16.18
CA LEU A 127 3.05 -1.89 16.15
C LEU A 127 2.43 -1.31 14.89
N LEU A 128 2.86 -0.11 14.47
CA LEU A 128 2.41 0.48 13.20
C LEU A 128 2.81 -0.40 12.01
N LYS A 129 4.03 -0.92 11.98
CA LYS A 129 4.53 -1.76 10.89
C LYS A 129 3.83 -3.11 10.82
N ASP A 130 3.72 -3.80 11.95
CA ASP A 130 3.30 -5.21 12.02
C ASP A 130 1.79 -5.37 12.16
N ASP A 131 1.10 -4.45 12.86
CA ASP A 131 -0.33 -4.60 13.19
C ASP A 131 -1.25 -3.61 12.48
N PHE A 132 -0.72 -2.51 11.92
CA PHE A 132 -1.53 -1.49 11.21
C PHE A 132 -1.29 -1.50 9.70
N LEU A 133 -0.03 -1.48 9.26
CA LEU A 133 0.34 -1.40 7.84
C LEU A 133 0.33 -2.76 7.13
N GLN A 134 0.74 -3.82 7.82
CA GLN A 134 0.66 -5.17 7.27
C GLN A 134 -0.80 -5.63 7.23
N GLN A 135 -1.25 -5.99 6.03
CA GLN A 135 -2.59 -6.55 5.82
C GLN A 135 -2.50 -7.78 4.94
N ASN A 136 -3.19 -8.85 5.34
CA ASN A 136 -3.24 -10.09 4.61
C ASN A 136 -4.46 -10.13 3.68
N SER A 137 -4.20 -10.00 2.38
CA SER A 137 -5.24 -10.04 1.32
C SER A 137 -5.99 -11.38 1.22
N TYR A 138 -5.46 -12.47 1.79
CA TYR A 138 -6.11 -13.78 1.80
C TYR A 138 -6.98 -14.02 3.04
N SER A 139 -6.84 -13.21 4.09
CA SER A 139 -7.65 -13.34 5.30
C SER A 139 -9.05 -12.77 5.09
N ALA A 140 -10.09 -13.51 5.44
CA ALA A 140 -11.46 -12.99 5.34
C ALA A 140 -11.71 -11.76 6.24
N TYR A 141 -10.95 -11.64 7.34
CA TYR A 141 -11.08 -10.54 8.31
C TYR A 141 -10.22 -9.32 7.97
N ASP A 142 -9.06 -9.55 7.32
CA ASP A 142 -8.03 -8.52 7.11
C ASP A 142 -7.90 -8.08 5.64
N ARG A 143 -8.54 -8.79 4.71
CA ARG A 143 -8.57 -8.44 3.27
C ARG A 143 -9.22 -7.08 3.00
N PHE A 144 -10.16 -6.65 3.85
CA PHE A 144 -10.79 -5.33 3.75
C PHE A 144 -10.95 -4.73 5.14
N CYS A 145 -10.36 -3.55 5.35
CA CYS A 145 -10.47 -2.81 6.60
C CYS A 145 -11.42 -1.61 6.42
N PRO A 146 -12.63 -1.63 7.01
CA PRO A 146 -13.54 -0.49 6.94
C PRO A 146 -12.95 0.76 7.59
N PHE A 147 -13.34 1.93 7.11
CA PHE A 147 -12.79 3.21 7.58
C PHE A 147 -12.87 3.40 9.10
N TYR A 148 -13.99 3.03 9.73
CA TYR A 148 -14.14 3.13 11.19
C TYR A 148 -13.18 2.21 11.95
N LYS A 149 -12.86 1.02 11.40
CA LYS A 149 -11.91 0.07 11.97
C LYS A 149 -10.50 0.65 11.89
N THR A 150 -10.10 1.16 10.71
CA THR A 150 -8.80 1.83 10.52
C THR A 150 -8.63 3.01 11.48
N VAL A 151 -9.64 3.88 11.60
CA VAL A 151 -9.61 5.03 12.51
C VAL A 151 -9.55 4.58 13.98
N GLY A 152 -10.31 3.56 14.35
CA GLY A 152 -10.30 2.99 15.71
C GLY A 152 -8.94 2.41 16.09
N MET A 153 -8.34 1.62 15.19
CA MET A 153 -7.01 1.04 15.39
C MET A 153 -5.95 2.13 15.56
N LEU A 154 -5.93 3.13 14.68
CA LEU A 154 -4.94 4.21 14.77
C LEU A 154 -5.12 5.04 16.05
N LYS A 155 -6.36 5.35 16.44
CA LYS A 155 -6.65 6.03 17.70
C LYS A 155 -6.15 5.25 18.92
N ASN A 156 -6.30 3.93 18.92
CA ASN A 156 -5.79 3.09 20.01
C ASN A 156 -4.26 3.11 20.07
N ILE A 157 -3.57 3.04 18.93
CA ILE A 157 -2.11 3.12 18.86
C ILE A 157 -1.60 4.48 19.35
N ILE A 158 -2.24 5.58 18.91
CA ILE A 158 -1.89 6.94 19.37
C ILE A 158 -2.14 7.09 20.87
N SER A 159 -3.32 6.65 21.35
CA SER A 159 -3.65 6.73 22.78
C SER A 159 -2.65 5.92 23.63
N PHE A 160 -2.23 4.75 23.13
CA PHE A 160 -1.21 3.93 23.78
C PHE A 160 0.15 4.65 23.84
N TYR A 161 0.58 5.28 22.74
CA TYR A 161 1.80 6.08 22.70
C TYR A 161 1.77 7.23 23.72
N ASP A 162 0.70 8.02 23.70
CA ASP A 162 0.55 9.19 24.58
C ASP A 162 0.52 8.80 26.06
N MET A 163 -0.25 7.76 26.41
CA MET A 163 -0.34 7.27 27.79
C MET A 163 0.99 6.66 28.26
N SER A 164 1.66 5.87 27.42
CA SER A 164 2.95 5.24 27.77
C SER A 164 4.03 6.30 27.99
N ARG A 165 4.09 7.30 27.11
CA ARG A 165 5.02 8.42 27.22
C ARG A 165 4.75 9.23 28.49
N HIS A 166 3.48 9.60 28.71
CA HIS A 166 3.08 10.35 29.90
C HIS A 166 3.43 9.59 31.20
N ALA A 167 3.21 8.27 31.25
CA ALA A 167 3.52 7.44 32.42
C ALA A 167 5.04 7.39 32.72
N VAL A 168 5.87 7.23 31.69
CA VAL A 168 7.34 7.19 31.85
C VAL A 168 7.90 8.57 32.22
N GLU A 169 7.40 9.64 31.61
CA GLU A 169 7.84 11.02 31.92
C GLU A 169 7.41 11.45 33.34
N SER A 170 6.17 11.15 33.74
CA SER A 170 5.63 11.53 35.05
C SER A 170 6.28 10.80 36.22
N THR A 171 6.76 9.58 36.00
CA THR A 171 7.39 8.74 37.05
C THR A 171 8.92 8.77 37.02
N ALA A 172 9.51 9.58 36.15
CA ALA A 172 10.96 9.65 35.95
C ALA A 172 11.76 10.01 37.22
N GLN A 173 11.17 10.80 38.13
CA GLN A 173 11.79 11.20 39.41
C GLN A 173 11.16 10.54 40.64
N SER A 174 10.22 9.61 40.45
CA SER A 174 9.57 8.90 41.57
C SER A 174 10.30 7.60 41.91
N ASP A 175 10.23 7.16 43.18
CA ASP A 175 10.77 5.85 43.59
C ASP A 175 10.11 4.67 42.85
N ASN A 176 8.86 4.83 42.41
CA ASN A 176 8.13 3.85 41.59
C ASN A 176 8.22 4.17 40.09
N LYS A 177 9.44 4.22 39.54
CA LYS A 177 9.68 4.51 38.12
C LYS A 177 9.02 3.47 37.21
N VAL A 178 8.11 3.93 36.35
CA VAL A 178 7.56 3.09 35.28
C VAL A 178 8.58 3.03 34.15
N THR A 179 8.93 1.82 33.74
CA THR A 179 9.84 1.56 32.62
C THR A 179 9.09 0.85 31.50
N TRP A 180 9.64 0.89 30.29
CA TRP A 180 9.08 0.17 29.15
C TRP A 180 8.85 -1.31 29.46
N ASN A 181 9.78 -1.97 30.16
CA ASN A 181 9.66 -3.38 30.51
C ASN A 181 8.42 -3.67 31.37
N LEU A 182 8.09 -2.78 32.32
CA LEU A 182 6.89 -2.92 33.15
C LEU A 182 5.61 -2.81 32.31
N ILE A 183 5.58 -1.84 31.39
CA ILE A 183 4.45 -1.64 30.47
C ILE A 183 4.29 -2.86 29.57
N ARG A 184 5.37 -3.35 28.98
CA ARG A 184 5.39 -4.55 28.14
C ARG A 184 4.89 -5.78 28.89
N ASP A 185 5.39 -6.02 30.09
CA ASP A 185 5.01 -7.19 30.89
C ASP A 185 3.53 -7.13 31.30
N ALA A 186 2.97 -5.93 31.49
CA ALA A 186 1.55 -5.72 31.76
C ALA A 186 0.64 -5.93 30.53
N MET A 187 1.15 -5.73 29.30
CA MET A 187 0.40 -5.93 28.07
C MET A 187 0.26 -7.39 27.65
N GLY A 188 1.14 -8.28 28.12
CA GLY A 188 1.14 -9.68 27.70
C GLY A 188 1.54 -9.89 26.22
N ASN A 189 1.24 -11.06 25.66
CA ASN A 189 1.69 -11.49 24.32
C ASN A 189 0.72 -11.13 23.17
N GLY A 190 -0.31 -10.30 23.39
CA GLY A 190 -1.34 -10.04 22.38
C GLY A 190 -1.52 -8.55 22.13
N TYR A 191 -1.06 -8.08 20.98
CA TYR A 191 -1.43 -6.78 20.44
C TYR A 191 -2.63 -7.00 19.53
N LEU A 192 -3.82 -6.62 20.03
CA LEU A 192 -5.13 -6.79 19.41
C LEU A 192 -5.64 -8.24 19.42
N PRO A 193 -6.90 -8.48 19.83
CA PRO A 193 -7.52 -9.78 19.64
C PRO A 193 -7.70 -10.04 18.14
N ASP A 194 -7.25 -11.19 17.66
CA ASP A 194 -7.42 -11.68 16.27
C ASP A 194 -8.90 -11.81 15.83
N GLN A 195 -9.87 -11.48 16.69
CA GLN A 195 -11.29 -11.81 16.53
C GLN A 195 -12.25 -10.81 17.22
N LEU A 196 -12.31 -9.56 16.74
CA LEU A 196 -13.47 -8.68 16.98
C LEU A 196 -14.04 -8.12 15.68
#